data_AF-A0A523Z6J5-F1
#
_entry.id   AF-A0A523Z6J5-F1
#
_cell.length_a   1.000
_cell.length_b   1.000
_cell.length_c   1.000
_cell.angle_alpha   90.00
_cell.angle_beta   90.00
_cell.angle_gamma   90.00
#
_symmetry.space_group_name_H-M   'P 1'
#
loop_
_entity.id
_entity.type
_entity.pdbx_description
1 polymer ?
#
loop_
_entity_poly.entity_id
_entity_poly.type
_entity_poly.pdbx_seq_one_letter_code
_entity_poly.pdbx_strand_id
1 'polypeptide(L)'
;MGEIFNERQYRITKSWLRKFEQNLGEAKTNPDGLSPRMHRAILESLQSQIDDFKRELAEYETLKVSSPEELTLKSLEELPMMLVKMRIVRGLTQRELAERMNLKEQQIQRYEVERYHNASYQRILEVAQALNVDVKPVAMRDTNQH
;
A
#
# COMPACT_ATOMS: atom_id res chain seq x y z
N MET A 1 9.31 1.40 -4.45
CA MET A 1 8.10 1.15 -5.26
C MET A 1 6.94 1.72 -4.44
N GLY A 2 5.71 1.78 -4.94
CA GLY A 2 4.59 2.33 -4.13
C GLY A 2 3.99 1.25 -3.23
N GLU A 3 3.25 1.63 -2.19
CA GLU A 3 2.45 0.70 -1.35
C GLU A 3 1.60 -0.27 -2.21
N ILE A 4 1.43 -1.50 -1.72
CA ILE A 4 0.68 -2.58 -2.39
C ILE A 4 -0.77 -2.56 -1.92
N PHE A 5 -1.71 -2.45 -2.87
CA PHE A 5 -3.14 -2.37 -2.56
C PHE A 5 -3.98 -3.50 -3.16
N ASN A 6 -3.42 -4.31 -4.05
CA ASN A 6 -4.15 -5.39 -4.69
C ASN A 6 -3.27 -6.59 -5.03
N GLU A 7 -3.92 -7.71 -5.33
CA GLU A 7 -3.29 -8.99 -5.66
C GLU A 7 -2.43 -8.93 -6.94
N ARG A 8 -2.72 -8.01 -7.85
CA ARG A 8 -1.90 -7.81 -9.05
C ARG A 8 -0.56 -7.17 -8.69
N GLN A 9 -0.58 -6.07 -7.92
CA GLN A 9 0.63 -5.41 -7.41
C GLN A 9 1.45 -6.37 -6.55
N TYR A 10 0.80 -7.11 -5.64
CA TYR A 10 1.46 -8.11 -4.81
C TYR A 10 2.25 -9.16 -5.62
N ARG A 11 1.62 -9.75 -6.65
CA ARG A 11 2.29 -10.72 -7.54
C ARG A 11 3.45 -10.10 -8.32
N ILE A 12 3.28 -8.86 -8.80
CA ILE A 12 4.33 -8.13 -9.51
C ILE A 12 5.51 -7.85 -8.58
N THR A 13 5.27 -7.34 -7.37
CA THR A 13 6.33 -7.06 -6.38
C THR A 13 7.05 -8.35 -5.97
N LYS A 14 6.35 -9.47 -5.77
CA LYS A 14 7.00 -10.78 -5.54
C LYS A 14 7.91 -11.22 -6.69
N SER A 15 7.51 -10.96 -7.94
CA SER A 15 8.35 -11.26 -9.10
C SER A 15 9.61 -10.39 -9.13
N TRP A 16 9.47 -9.10 -8.83
CA TRP A 16 10.61 -8.19 -8.72
C TRP A 16 11.55 -8.57 -7.60
N LEU A 17 11.03 -8.91 -6.42
CA LEU A 17 11.83 -9.39 -5.30
C LEU A 17 12.74 -10.55 -5.71
N ARG A 18 12.19 -11.57 -6.37
CA ARG A 18 12.97 -12.73 -6.84
C ARG A 18 14.08 -12.34 -7.81
N LYS A 19 13.78 -11.45 -8.76
CA LYS A 19 14.78 -10.95 -9.73
C LYS A 19 15.91 -10.18 -9.04
N PHE A 20 15.58 -9.33 -8.06
CA PHE A 20 16.59 -8.56 -7.33
C PHE A 20 17.42 -9.45 -6.41
N GLU A 21 16.83 -10.45 -5.76
CA GLU A 21 17.56 -11.43 -4.96
C GLU A 21 18.54 -12.25 -5.82
N GLN A 22 18.13 -12.64 -7.03
CA GLN A 22 19.03 -13.27 -8.00
C GLN A 22 20.18 -12.34 -8.39
N ASN A 23 19.88 -11.11 -8.79
CA ASN A 23 20.89 -10.12 -9.18
C ASN A 23 21.88 -9.83 -8.05
N LEU A 24 21.41 -9.75 -6.80
CA LEU A 24 22.29 -9.58 -5.63
C LEU A 24 23.21 -10.79 -5.45
N GLY A 25 22.70 -12.00 -5.65
CA GLY A 25 23.49 -13.23 -5.62
C GLY A 25 24.60 -13.24 -6.68
N GLU A 26 24.25 -12.92 -7.92
CA GLU A 26 25.21 -12.82 -9.04
C GLU A 26 26.27 -11.74 -8.78
N ALA A 27 25.85 -10.54 -8.39
CA ALA A 27 26.74 -9.43 -8.09
C ALA A 27 27.71 -9.73 -6.95
N LYS A 28 27.31 -10.51 -5.93
CA LYS A 28 28.22 -10.94 -4.86
C LYS A 28 29.37 -11.82 -5.36
N THR A 29 29.12 -12.60 -6.41
CA THR A 29 30.08 -13.59 -6.94
C THR A 29 30.96 -13.05 -8.07
N ASN A 30 30.51 -12.01 -8.79
CA ASN A 30 31.23 -11.44 -9.90
C ASN A 30 31.29 -9.89 -9.77
N PRO A 31 32.43 -9.31 -9.37
CA PRO A 31 32.56 -7.86 -9.20
C PRO A 31 32.65 -7.04 -10.50
N ASP A 32 32.52 -7.64 -11.68
CA ASP A 32 32.49 -6.96 -13.00
C ASP A 32 33.64 -5.96 -13.23
N GLY A 33 34.85 -6.25 -12.72
CA GLY A 33 36.02 -5.37 -12.86
C GLY A 33 35.87 -4.00 -12.20
N LEU A 34 34.87 -3.84 -11.32
CA LEU A 34 34.61 -2.60 -10.59
C LEU A 34 35.60 -2.40 -9.45
N SER A 35 35.82 -1.14 -9.07
CA SER A 35 36.54 -0.84 -7.82
C SER A 35 35.77 -1.41 -6.61
N PRO A 36 36.46 -1.81 -5.52
CA PRO A 36 35.81 -2.36 -4.33
C PRO A 36 34.72 -1.44 -3.74
N ARG A 37 34.91 -0.13 -3.84
CA ARG A 37 33.94 0.87 -3.37
C ARG A 37 32.67 0.87 -4.23
N MET A 38 32.81 0.81 -5.55
CA MET A 38 31.66 0.77 -6.46
C MET A 38 30.89 -0.53 -6.34
N HIS A 39 31.60 -1.65 -6.26
CA HIS A 39 30.99 -2.97 -6.06
C HIS A 39 30.15 -3.00 -4.77
N ARG A 40 30.69 -2.50 -3.67
CA ARG A 40 29.95 -2.38 -2.40
C ARG A 40 28.69 -1.52 -2.53
N ALA A 41 28.79 -0.35 -3.17
CA ALA A 41 27.65 0.54 -3.33
C ALA A 41 26.49 -0.10 -4.12
N ILE A 42 26.80 -0.91 -5.14
CA ILE A 42 25.78 -1.67 -5.90
C ILE A 42 25.11 -2.71 -5.01
N LEU A 43 25.88 -3.48 -4.23
CA LEU A 43 25.33 -4.48 -3.32
C LEU A 43 24.41 -3.85 -2.27
N GLU A 44 24.82 -2.73 -1.68
CA GLU A 44 24.01 -1.98 -0.71
C GLU A 44 22.72 -1.45 -1.35
N SER A 45 22.79 -0.92 -2.58
CA SER A 45 21.60 -0.46 -3.31
C SER A 45 20.62 -1.59 -3.62
N LEU A 46 21.10 -2.73 -4.10
CA LEU A 46 20.26 -3.92 -4.36
C LEU A 46 19.63 -4.44 -3.07
N GLN A 47 20.39 -4.51 -1.98
CA GLN A 47 19.89 -4.94 -0.68
C GLN A 47 18.79 -4.01 -0.15
N SER A 48 19.01 -2.69 -0.22
CA SER A 48 17.99 -1.70 0.18
C SER A 48 16.70 -1.88 -0.62
N GLN A 49 16.79 -2.13 -1.93
CA GLN A 49 15.60 -2.32 -2.76
C GLN A 49 14.86 -3.63 -2.43
N ILE A 50 15.60 -4.70 -2.09
CA ILE A 50 15.03 -5.97 -1.60
C ILE A 50 14.28 -5.76 -0.29
N ASP A 51 14.89 -5.02 0.65
CA ASP A 51 14.30 -4.76 1.96
C ASP A 51 13.01 -3.94 1.83
N ASP A 52 12.98 -2.98 0.90
CA ASP A 52 11.77 -2.25 0.54
C ASP A 52 10.65 -3.18 0.03
N PHE A 53 10.94 -4.08 -0.91
CA PHE A 53 9.93 -5.02 -1.40
C PHE A 53 9.42 -5.95 -0.30
N LYS A 54 10.31 -6.43 0.58
CA LYS A 54 9.92 -7.29 1.71
C LYS A 54 8.99 -6.56 2.66
N ARG A 55 9.30 -5.29 2.97
CA ARG A 55 8.45 -4.44 3.80
C ARG A 55 7.08 -4.21 3.16
N GLU A 56 7.03 -3.79 1.90
CA GLU A 56 5.77 -3.56 1.17
C GLU A 56 4.88 -4.82 1.11
N LEU A 57 5.48 -6.00 0.91
CA LEU A 57 4.76 -7.28 0.91
C LEU A 57 4.23 -7.64 2.30
N ALA A 58 5.04 -7.47 3.34
CA ALA A 58 4.65 -7.76 4.71
C ALA A 58 3.53 -6.84 5.21
N GLU A 59 3.56 -5.55 4.84
CA GLU A 59 2.50 -4.58 5.14
C GLU A 59 1.17 -5.03 4.51
N TYR A 60 1.18 -5.45 3.25
CA TYR A 60 -0.01 -5.96 2.57
C TYR A 60 -0.54 -7.26 3.20
N GLU A 61 0.35 -8.20 3.52
CA GLU A 61 -0.01 -9.46 4.17
C GLU A 61 -0.61 -9.23 5.56
N THR A 62 -0.04 -8.31 6.34
CA THR A 62 -0.57 -7.89 7.64
C THR A 62 -1.96 -7.28 7.49
N LEU A 63 -2.12 -6.37 6.53
CA LEU A 63 -3.39 -5.70 6.28
C LEU A 63 -4.52 -6.67 5.88
N LYS A 64 -4.21 -7.77 5.19
CA LYS A 64 -5.20 -8.79 4.84
C LYS A 64 -5.73 -9.59 6.03
N VAL A 65 -5.00 -9.64 7.14
CA VAL A 65 -5.41 -10.39 8.34
C VAL A 65 -5.85 -9.48 9.49
N SER A 66 -5.60 -8.17 9.39
CA SER A 66 -6.09 -7.16 10.33
C SER A 66 -7.62 -7.05 10.31
N SER A 67 -8.18 -6.58 11.42
CA SER A 67 -9.60 -6.25 11.52
C SER A 67 -9.88 -4.77 11.22
N PRO A 68 -11.12 -4.40 10.83
CA PRO A 68 -11.50 -3.00 10.60
C PRO A 68 -11.26 -2.08 11.81
N GLU A 69 -11.38 -2.61 13.02
CA GLU A 69 -11.23 -1.88 14.28
C GLU A 69 -9.78 -1.48 14.57
N GLU A 70 -8.81 -2.16 13.98
CA GLU A 70 -7.38 -1.84 14.11
C GLU A 70 -6.97 -0.63 13.25
N LEU A 71 -7.80 -0.24 12.28
CA LEU A 71 -7.51 0.87 11.39
C LEU A 71 -7.94 2.21 12.01
N THR A 72 -6.95 2.98 12.48
CA THR A 72 -7.16 4.32 13.04
C THR A 72 -6.76 5.41 12.05
N LEU A 73 -7.65 6.37 11.79
CA LEU A 73 -7.36 7.56 11.00
C LEU A 73 -6.68 8.61 11.89
N LYS A 74 -5.46 9.05 11.56
CA LYS A 74 -4.73 10.05 12.37
C LYS A 74 -5.01 11.47 11.92
N SER A 75 -5.26 11.66 10.64
CA SER A 75 -5.57 12.97 10.06
C SER A 75 -6.49 12.82 8.84
N LEU A 76 -7.14 13.92 8.43
CA LEU A 76 -8.05 13.88 7.29
C LEU A 76 -7.32 13.59 5.97
N GLU A 77 -6.06 13.99 5.86
CA GLU A 77 -5.20 13.75 4.69
C GLU A 77 -4.95 12.25 4.45
N GLU A 78 -5.04 11.42 5.49
CA GLU A 78 -4.89 9.96 5.40
C GLU A 78 -6.17 9.27 4.89
N LEU A 79 -7.30 9.98 4.82
CA LEU A 79 -8.61 9.40 4.52
C LEU A 79 -8.65 8.64 3.19
N PRO A 80 -8.11 9.15 2.07
CA PRO A 80 -8.08 8.40 0.83
C PRO A 80 -7.36 7.05 0.96
N MET A 81 -6.25 7.03 1.69
CA MET A 81 -5.49 5.81 1.92
C MET A 81 -6.23 4.85 2.84
N MET A 82 -6.91 5.39 3.84
CA MET A 82 -7.76 4.62 4.75
C MET A 82 -8.87 3.87 4.00
N LEU A 83 -9.50 4.48 2.99
CA LEU A 83 -10.52 3.80 2.19
C LEU A 83 -9.96 2.58 1.45
N VAL A 84 -8.76 2.70 0.87
CA VAL A 84 -8.08 1.58 0.21
C VAL A 84 -7.77 0.46 1.22
N LYS A 85 -7.23 0.84 2.38
CA LYS A 85 -6.88 -0.11 3.45
C LYS A 85 -8.10 -0.84 4.00
N MET A 86 -9.20 -0.11 4.22
CA MET A 86 -10.46 -0.68 4.67
C MET A 86 -11.03 -1.69 3.67
N ARG A 87 -10.93 -1.41 2.37
CA ARG A 87 -11.32 -2.38 1.33
C ARG A 87 -10.55 -3.70 1.49
N ILE A 88 -9.24 -3.62 1.66
CA ILE A 88 -8.35 -4.79 1.78
C ILE A 88 -8.66 -5.58 3.05
N VAL A 89 -8.78 -4.91 4.19
CA VAL A 89 -9.16 -5.51 5.48
C VAL A 89 -10.50 -6.22 5.40
N ARG A 90 -11.47 -5.65 4.67
CA ARG A 90 -12.77 -6.29 4.42
C ARG A 90 -12.72 -7.42 3.38
N GLY A 91 -11.54 -7.75 2.85
CA GLY A 91 -11.34 -8.82 1.88
C GLY A 91 -11.96 -8.53 0.51
N LEU A 92 -12.33 -7.28 0.22
CA LEU A 92 -13.01 -6.92 -1.03
C LEU A 92 -12.00 -6.67 -2.15
N THR A 93 -12.28 -7.23 -3.32
CA THR A 93 -11.61 -6.85 -4.56
C THR A 93 -12.13 -5.50 -5.05
N GLN A 94 -11.36 -4.84 -5.93
CA GLN A 94 -11.80 -3.59 -6.58
C GLN A 94 -13.07 -3.81 -7.41
N ARG A 95 -13.22 -4.99 -8.02
CA ARG A 95 -14.43 -5.41 -8.73
C ARG A 95 -15.64 -5.48 -7.80
N GLU A 96 -15.51 -6.15 -6.65
CA GLU A 96 -16.61 -6.28 -5.69
C GLU A 96 -17.02 -4.93 -5.08
N LEU A 97 -16.06 -4.03 -4.82
CA LEU A 97 -16.38 -2.66 -4.41
C LEU A 97 -17.13 -1.92 -5.52
N ALA A 98 -16.68 -2.05 -6.78
CA ALA A 98 -17.34 -1.44 -7.92
C ALA A 98 -18.78 -1.95 -8.09
N GLU A 99 -19.00 -3.26 -7.94
CA GLU A 99 -20.33 -3.88 -7.99
C GLU A 99 -21.25 -3.33 -6.89
N ARG A 100 -20.77 -3.19 -5.64
CA ARG A 100 -21.54 -2.57 -4.54
C ARG A 100 -21.94 -1.13 -4.83
N MET A 101 -21.10 -0.41 -5.57
CA MET A 101 -21.32 0.99 -5.92
C MET A 101 -22.03 1.19 -7.26
N ASN A 102 -22.38 0.12 -7.97
CA ASN A 102 -22.88 0.16 -9.35
C ASN A 102 -21.96 0.98 -10.29
N LEU A 103 -20.65 0.76 -10.16
CA LEU A 103 -19.59 1.38 -10.96
C LEU A 103 -18.84 0.35 -11.81
N LYS A 104 -18.05 0.84 -12.77
CA LYS A 104 -17.10 -0.01 -13.49
C LYS A 104 -15.87 -0.23 -12.62
N GLU A 105 -15.31 -1.44 -12.62
CA GLU A 105 -14.07 -1.76 -11.90
C GLU A 105 -12.93 -0.78 -12.22
N GLN A 106 -12.78 -0.38 -13.48
CA GLN A 106 -11.77 0.59 -13.93
C GLN A 106 -11.90 1.95 -13.22
N GLN A 107 -13.10 2.36 -12.80
CA GLN A 107 -13.28 3.60 -12.05
C GLN A 107 -12.71 3.48 -10.63
N ILE A 108 -12.99 2.37 -9.93
CA ILE A 108 -12.39 2.09 -8.61
C ILE A 108 -10.87 1.99 -8.72
N GLN A 109 -10.37 1.25 -9.72
CA GLN A 109 -8.93 1.16 -9.98
C GLN A 109 -8.29 2.54 -10.15
N ARG A 110 -8.89 3.41 -10.97
CA ARG A 110 -8.41 4.78 -11.16
C ARG A 110 -8.42 5.58 -9.86
N TYR A 111 -9.51 5.51 -9.10
CA TYR A 111 -9.60 6.20 -7.81
C TYR A 111 -8.51 5.75 -6.85
N GLU A 112 -8.25 4.45 -6.70
CA GLU A 112 -7.21 3.97 -5.78
C GLU A 112 -5.79 4.32 -6.27
N VAL A 113 -5.53 4.25 -7.57
CA VAL A 113 -4.24 4.64 -8.16
C VAL A 113 -3.95 6.13 -7.94
N GLU A 114 -4.96 6.98 -8.13
CA GLU A 114 -4.85 8.43 -7.92
C GLU A 114 -5.07 8.85 -6.46
N ARG A 115 -5.17 7.89 -5.53
CA ARG A 115 -5.46 8.14 -4.10
C ARG A 115 -6.65 9.08 -3.90
N TYR A 116 -7.71 8.88 -4.69
CA TYR A 116 -8.93 9.67 -4.70
C TYR A 116 -8.73 11.19 -4.91
N HIS A 117 -7.55 11.64 -5.35
CA HIS A 117 -7.23 13.07 -5.50
C HIS A 117 -8.26 13.82 -6.37
N ASN A 118 -8.74 13.17 -7.43
CA ASN A 118 -9.71 13.75 -8.37
C ASN A 118 -11.15 13.28 -8.12
N ALA A 119 -11.40 12.53 -7.04
CA ALA A 119 -12.76 12.12 -6.69
C ALA A 119 -13.51 13.30 -6.07
N SER A 120 -14.78 13.47 -6.43
CA SER A 120 -15.63 14.44 -5.74
C SER A 120 -15.80 14.03 -4.28
N TYR A 121 -16.03 15.00 -3.40
CA TYR A 121 -16.36 14.72 -2.00
C TYR A 121 -17.53 13.73 -1.87
N GLN A 122 -18.59 13.91 -2.67
CA GLN A 122 -19.71 12.98 -2.71
C GLN A 122 -19.25 11.54 -3.04
N ARG A 123 -18.33 11.37 -4.00
CA ARG A 123 -17.81 10.04 -4.36
C ARG A 123 -17.03 9.42 -3.20
N ILE A 124 -16.24 10.20 -2.47
CA ILE A 124 -15.51 9.73 -1.29
C ILE A 124 -16.50 9.23 -0.22
N LEU A 125 -17.59 9.97 0.04
CA LEU A 125 -18.63 9.54 0.97
C LEU A 125 -19.31 8.25 0.53
N GLU A 126 -19.67 8.11 -0.75
CA GLU A 126 -20.28 6.89 -1.29
C GLU A 126 -19.36 5.68 -1.12
N VAL A 127 -18.05 5.84 -1.33
CA VAL A 127 -17.05 4.78 -1.10
C VAL A 127 -16.98 4.43 0.38
N ALA A 128 -16.90 5.43 1.26
CA ALA A 128 -16.88 5.23 2.71
C ALA A 128 -18.11 4.45 3.19
N GLN A 129 -19.30 4.79 2.68
CA GLN A 129 -20.55 4.08 2.96
C GLN A 129 -20.54 2.65 2.42
N ALA A 130 -20.11 2.43 1.18
CA ALA A 130 -20.00 1.09 0.58
C ALA A 130 -19.02 0.18 1.35
N LEU A 131 -18.04 0.79 2.02
CA LEU A 131 -17.07 0.14 2.90
C LEU A 131 -17.51 0.12 4.38
N ASN A 132 -18.72 0.59 4.72
CA ASN A 132 -19.20 0.71 6.11
C ASN A 132 -18.14 1.32 7.04
N VAL A 133 -17.52 2.42 6.60
CA VAL A 133 -16.60 3.22 7.42
C VAL A 133 -17.44 4.14 8.29
N ASP A 134 -17.32 4.00 9.60
CA ASP A 134 -17.96 4.87 10.57
C ASP A 134 -16.92 5.86 11.13
N VAL A 135 -17.20 7.16 11.04
CA VAL A 135 -16.31 8.20 11.55
C VAL A 135 -16.74 8.52 12.98
N LYS A 136 -16.02 7.94 13.94
CA LYS A 136 -16.25 8.25 15.35
C LYS A 136 -15.44 9.48 15.75
N PRO A 137 -16.06 10.50 16.37
CA PRO A 137 -15.31 11.60 16.95
C PRO A 137 -14.40 11.05 18.04
N VAL A 138 -13.10 11.24 17.87
CA VAL A 138 -12.14 11.01 18.96
C VAL A 138 -12.22 12.23 19.86
N ALA A 139 -12.47 12.02 21.15
CA ALA A 139 -12.47 13.11 22.13
C ALA A 139 -11.16 13.89 21.98
N MET A 140 -11.27 15.20 21.74
CA MET A 140 -10.10 16.09 21.72
C MET A 140 -9.40 15.93 23.06
N ARG A 141 -8.16 15.44 23.04
CA ARG A 141 -7.33 15.47 24.24
C ARG A 141 -7.02 16.94 24.47
N ASP A 142 -7.56 17.50 25.55
CA ASP A 142 -7.16 18.83 26.02
C ASP A 142 -5.65 18.83 26.22
N THR A 143 -4.92 19.43 25.29
CA THR A 143 -3.50 19.73 25.44
C THR A 143 -3.36 20.92 26.38
N ASN A 144 -3.84 20.76 27.61
CA ASN A 144 -3.55 21.64 28.74
C ASN A 144 -2.78 20.81 29.76
N GLN A 145 -1.48 20.68 29.53
CA GLN A 145 -0.53 20.43 30.60
C GLN A 145 0.53 21.54 30.52
N HIS A 146 0.75 22.12 31.70
CA HIS A 146 1.38 23.41 31.98
C HIS A 146 2.80 23.60 31.45
#